data_AF-A0A2G2QSB3-F1
#
_entry.id   AF-A0A2G2QSB3-F1
#
_cell.length_a   1.000
_cell.length_b   1.000
_cell.length_c   1.000
_cell.angle_alpha   90.00
_cell.angle_beta   90.00
_cell.angle_gamma   90.00
#
_symmetry.space_group_name_H-M   'P 1'
#
loop_
_entity.id
_entity.type
_entity.pdbx_description
1 polymer ?
#
loop_
_entity_poly.entity_id
_entity_poly.type
_entity_poly.pdbx_seq_one_letter_code
_entity_poly.pdbx_strand_id
1 'polypeptide(L)' 'MKNKANIQKEVEFDQPVIPSSEAREYITEMLAELCAVAKRAGQEDLYMLLKLTYQVSQQVSEY' A
#
# COMPACT_ATOMS: atom_id res chain seq x y z
N MET A 1 -29.89 34.50 19.92
CA MET A 1 -28.65 33.78 19.58
C MET A 1 -29.04 32.63 18.65
N LYS A 2 -28.60 32.62 17.38
CA LYS A 2 -29.02 31.62 16.39
C LYS A 2 -28.01 30.47 16.35
N ASN A 3 -28.53 29.25 16.51
CA ASN A 3 -27.79 28.00 16.60
C ASN A 3 -26.90 27.76 15.37
N LYS A 4 -25.61 27.51 15.61
CA LYS A 4 -24.68 27.04 14.59
C LYS A 4 -24.95 25.53 14.38
N ALA A 5 -25.63 25.17 13.31
CA ALA A 5 -25.68 23.80 12.85
C ALA A 5 -24.28 23.40 12.39
N ASN A 6 -23.57 22.64 13.22
CA ASN A 6 -22.29 22.04 12.89
C ASN A 6 -22.57 20.82 12.00
N ILE A 7 -22.46 20.99 10.68
CA ILE A 7 -22.61 19.89 9.73
C ILE A 7 -21.26 19.17 9.67
N GLN A 8 -21.03 18.26 10.62
CA GLN A 8 -20.05 17.19 10.45
C GLN A 8 -20.66 16.20 9.47
N LYS A 9 -20.44 16.43 8.17
CA LYS A 9 -20.77 15.46 7.14
C LYS A 9 -19.68 14.39 7.22
N GLU A 10 -19.95 13.30 7.93
CA GLU A 10 -19.12 12.10 7.86
C GLU A 10 -19.10 11.68 6.39
N VAL A 11 -17.90 11.70 5.79
CA VAL A 11 -17.71 11.15 4.46
C VAL A 11 -17.72 9.65 4.66
N GLU A 12 -18.89 9.03 4.49
CA GLU A 12 -19.00 7.58 4.30
C GLU A 12 -18.19 7.24 3.04
N PHE A 13 -16.95 6.80 3.27
CA PHE A 13 -16.19 6.13 2.24
C PHE A 13 -16.77 4.74 2.12
N ASP A 14 -17.69 4.59 1.16
CA ASP A 14 -18.08 3.29 0.61
C ASP A 14 -16.87 2.73 -0.17
N GLN A 15 -15.79 2.43 0.55
CA GLN A 15 -14.61 1.81 -0.03
C GLN A 15 -14.95 0.34 -0.26
N PRO A 16 -14.80 -0.18 -1.50
CA PRO A 16 -14.87 -1.60 -1.71
C PRO A 16 -13.85 -2.26 -0.77
N VAL A 17 -14.36 -3.11 0.11
CA VAL A 17 -13.52 -3.87 1.05
C VAL A 17 -12.77 -4.89 0.23
N ILE A 18 -11.58 -4.52 -0.23
CA ILE A 18 -10.66 -5.46 -0.87
C ILE A 18 -10.24 -6.44 0.23
N PRO A 19 -10.43 -7.76 0.04
CA PRO A 19 -9.93 -8.76 0.96
C PRO A 19 -8.45 -8.53 1.24
N SER A 20 -8.03 -8.68 2.50
CA SER A 20 -6.64 -8.44 2.90
C SER A 20 -5.64 -9.28 2.10
N SER A 21 -6.04 -10.46 1.66
CA SER A 21 -5.27 -11.33 0.76
C SER A 21 -5.08 -10.72 -0.62
N GLU A 22 -6.13 -10.21 -1.24
CA GLU A 22 -6.09 -9.57 -2.56
C GLU A 22 -5.27 -8.28 -2.52
N ALA A 23 -5.43 -7.49 -1.45
CA ALA A 23 -4.63 -6.29 -1.25
C ALA A 23 -3.14 -6.63 -1.08
N ARG A 24 -2.83 -7.71 -0.34
CA ARG A 24 -1.44 -8.17 -0.12
C ARG A 24 -0.81 -8.70 -1.41
N GLU A 25 -1.56 -9.46 -2.20
CA GLU A 25 -1.11 -9.95 -3.51
C GLU A 25 -0.78 -8.77 -4.44
N TYR A 26 -1.71 -7.83 -4.59
CA TYR A 26 -1.52 -6.62 -5.40
C TYR A 26 -0.28 -5.80 -4.97
N ILE A 27 -0.11 -5.57 -3.66
CA ILE A 27 1.06 -4.85 -3.13
C ILE A 27 2.36 -5.60 -3.44
N THR A 28 2.34 -6.92 -3.33
CA THR A 28 3.51 -7.77 -3.57
C THR A 28 3.92 -7.76 -5.04
N GLU A 29 2.95 -7.83 -5.96
CA GLU A 29 3.20 -7.69 -7.40
C GLU A 29 3.77 -6.32 -7.74
N MET A 30 3.18 -5.24 -7.20
CA MET A 30 3.67 -3.87 -7.39
C MET A 30 5.11 -3.71 -6.87
N LEU A 31 5.44 -4.28 -5.71
CA LEU A 31 6.81 -4.24 -5.16
C LEU A 31 7.82 -4.96 -6.08
N ALA A 32 7.43 -6.08 -6.69
CA ALA A 32 8.27 -6.80 -7.64
C ALA A 32 8.55 -5.96 -8.90
N GLU A 33 7.53 -5.30 -9.44
CA GLU A 33 7.68 -4.41 -10.60
C GLU A 33 8.60 -3.22 -10.28
N LEU A 34 8.39 -2.58 -9.13
CA LEU A 34 9.21 -1.45 -8.69
C LEU A 34 10.67 -1.85 -8.48
N CYS A 35 10.94 -3.05 -7.95
CA CYS A 35 12.31 -3.60 -7.88
C CYS A 35 12.95 -3.69 -9.28
N ALA A 36 12.21 -4.23 -10.25
CA ALA A 36 12.71 -4.36 -11.63
C ALA A 36 12.94 -2.99 -12.30
N VAL A 37 12.11 -1.99 -12.01
CA VAL A 37 12.29 -0.61 -12.49
C VAL A 37 13.52 0.02 -11.85
N ALA A 38 13.65 -0.02 -10.53
CA ALA A 38 14.78 0.55 -9.80
C ALA A 38 16.11 -0.06 -10.26
N LYS A 39 16.16 -1.38 -10.47
CA LYS A 39 17.35 -2.06 -10.97
C LYS A 39 17.73 -1.63 -12.39
N ARG A 40 16.76 -1.52 -13.30
CA ARG A 40 16.98 -1.06 -14.68
C ARG A 40 17.41 0.41 -14.74
N ALA A 41 16.93 1.23 -13.82
CA ALA A 41 17.29 2.64 -13.71
C ALA A 41 18.66 2.88 -13.04
N GLY A 42 19.33 1.83 -12.55
CA GLY A 42 20.60 1.96 -11.82
C GLY A 42 20.46 2.58 -10.42
N GLN A 43 19.23 2.61 -9.87
CA GLN A 43 18.95 3.16 -8.54
C GLN A 43 19.17 2.10 -7.48
N GLU A 44 20.44 1.78 -7.18
CA GLU A 44 20.82 0.65 -6.31
C GLU A 44 20.29 0.79 -4.87
N ASP A 45 20.30 1.99 -4.28
CA ASP A 45 19.78 2.21 -2.93
C ASP A 45 18.27 1.96 -2.85
N LEU A 46 17.52 2.48 -3.84
CA LEU A 46 16.09 2.25 -3.94
C LEU A 46 15.78 0.77 -4.19
N TYR A 47 16.55 0.13 -5.06
CA TYR A 47 16.43 -1.30 -5.32
C TYR A 47 16.66 -2.13 -4.05
N MET A 48 17.69 -1.82 -3.25
CA MET A 48 17.93 -2.50 -1.98
C MET A 48 16.77 -2.29 -1.00
N LEU A 49 16.25 -1.07 -0.88
CA LEU A 49 15.12 -0.77 -0.01
C LEU A 49 13.88 -1.58 -0.42
N LEU A 50 13.51 -1.52 -1.70
CA LEU A 50 12.34 -2.24 -2.23
C LEU A 50 12.49 -3.76 -2.09
N LYS A 51 13.71 -4.30 -2.29
CA LYS A 51 13.99 -5.72 -2.12
C LYS A 51 13.80 -6.16 -0.67
N LEU A 52 14.27 -5.38 0.30
CA LEU A 52 14.05 -5.66 1.72
C LEU A 52 12.56 -5.64 2.07
N THR A 53 11.83 -4.62 1.58
CA THR A 53 10.38 -4.52 1.77
C THR A 53 9.64 -5.72 1.19
N TYR A 54 10.00 -6.15 -0.02
CA TYR A 54 9.44 -7.34 -0.67
C TYR A 54 9.71 -8.63 0.13
N GLN A 55 10.93 -8.79 0.66
CA GLN A 55 11.26 -9.97 1.47
C GLN A 55 10.44 -10.01 2.77
N VAL A 56 10.22 -8.87 3.41
CA VAL A 56 9.38 -8.78 4.62
C VAL A 56 7.90 -9.04 4.30
N SER A 57 7.38 -8.51 3.18
CA SER A 57 5.97 -8.71 2.82
C SER A 57 5.62 -10.19 2.59
N GLN A 58 6.59 -10.98 2.12
CA GLN A 58 6.44 -12.44 1.94
C GLN A 58 6.43 -13.20 3.28
N GLN A 59 7.16 -12.73 4.29
CA GLN A 59 7.24 -13.39 5.61
C GLN A 59 6.01 -13.11 6.49
N VAL A 60 5.32 -11.99 6.29
CA VAL A 60 4.13 -11.62 7.07
C VAL A 60 2.89 -12.44 6.65
N SER A 61 2.99 -13.30 5.63
CA SER A 61 1.85 -14.10 5.18
C SER A 61 1.59 -15.40 5.96
N GLU A 62 2.40 -15.71 6.98
CA GLU A 62 2.32 -16.95 7.77
C GLU A 62 1.64 -16.81 9.15
N TYR A 63 1.05 -15.64 9.47
CA TYR A 63 0.31 -15.41 10.73
C TYR A 63 -1.16 -15.05 10.50
#